data_AF-A0A2M8NDX1-F1
#
_entry.id   AF-A0A2M8NDX1-F1
#
_cell.length_a   1.000
_cell.length_b   1.000
_cell.length_c   1.000
_cell.angle_alpha   90.00
_cell.angle_beta   90.00
_cell.angle_gamma   90.00
#
_symmetry.space_group_name_H-M   'P 1'
#
loop_
_entity.id
_entity.type
_entity.pdbx_description
1 polymer ?
#
loop_
_entity_poly.entity_id
_entity_poly.type
_entity_poly.pdbx_seq_one_letter_code
_entity_poly.pdbx_strand_id
1 'polypeptide(L)'
;MIAYLSIGTNTNHRANIEAALNLLRQQVTVTAVSDIHEFADHRGGALVYWNLAVAIETDLTQEALKRDVLRQIERTLGRDRSSELVTIDLDIVMFDGKSTPDIELDHVAIPLAEIMPSS
;
A
#
# COMPACT_ATOMS: atom_id res chain seq x y z
N MET A 1 3.77 1.43 -17.24
CA MET A 1 2.39 1.14 -16.79
C MET A 1 2.12 1.89 -15.49
N ILE A 2 0.87 2.27 -15.24
CA ILE A 2 0.47 2.96 -14.00
C ILE A 2 -0.17 1.94 -13.05
N ALA A 3 0.21 2.01 -11.77
CA ALA A 3 -0.43 1.24 -10.72
C ALA A 3 -0.73 2.12 -9.50
N TYR A 4 -1.80 1.77 -8.80
CA TYR A 4 -2.14 2.35 -7.50
C TYR A 4 -2.01 1.27 -6.44
N LEU A 5 -1.30 1.62 -5.37
CA LEU A 5 -1.00 0.75 -4.26
C LEU A 5 -1.74 1.23 -3.01
N SER A 6 -2.22 0.30 -2.21
CA SER A 6 -2.55 0.55 -0.81
C SER A 6 -1.36 0.13 0.06
N ILE A 7 -1.02 0.95 1.04
CA ILE A 7 -0.02 0.65 2.06
C ILE A 7 -0.69 0.72 3.42
N GLY A 8 -0.52 -0.31 4.24
CA GLY A 8 -1.12 -0.40 5.58
C GLY A 8 -0.14 -0.87 6.65
N THR A 9 -0.25 -0.35 7.87
CA THR A 9 0.52 -0.81 9.04
C THR A 9 -0.26 -0.59 10.34
N ASN A 10 -0.09 -1.46 11.33
CA ASN A 10 -0.65 -1.26 12.67
C ASN A 10 0.41 -1.23 13.80
N THR A 11 1.69 -1.19 13.43
CA THR A 11 2.81 -1.11 14.37
C THR A 11 3.81 -0.07 13.91
N ASN A 12 4.46 0.61 14.86
CA ASN A 12 5.53 1.60 14.59
C ASN A 12 5.24 2.48 13.34
N HIS A 13 4.02 3.01 13.26
CA HIS A 13 3.36 3.34 11.99
C HIS A 13 4.19 4.25 11.10
N ARG A 14 4.63 5.39 11.64
CA ARG A 14 5.42 6.39 10.91
C ARG A 14 6.72 5.80 10.36
N ALA A 15 7.48 5.09 11.19
CA ALA A 15 8.77 4.54 10.79
C ALA A 15 8.61 3.47 9.69
N ASN A 16 7.58 2.63 9.80
CA ASN A 16 7.31 1.59 8.81
C ASN A 16 6.85 2.16 7.46
N ILE A 17 5.99 3.18 7.47
CA ILE A 17 5.57 3.88 6.24
C ILE A 17 6.76 4.59 5.59
N GLU A 18 7.55 5.34 6.36
CA GLU A 18 8.73 6.05 5.85
C GLU A 18 9.74 5.06 5.23
N ALA A 19 9.99 3.92 5.88
CA ALA A 19 10.86 2.87 5.37
C ALA A 19 10.30 2.23 4.09
N ALA A 20 9.01 1.92 4.04
CA ALA A 20 8.35 1.33 2.88
C ALA A 20 8.41 2.24 1.66
N LEU A 21 8.09 3.53 1.84
CA LEU A 21 8.16 4.53 0.77
C LEU A 21 9.60 4.71 0.26
N ASN A 22 10.59 4.71 1.16
CA ASN A 22 12.00 4.82 0.78
C ASN A 22 12.47 3.61 -0.04
N LEU A 23 12.08 2.39 0.34
CA LEU A 23 12.40 1.19 -0.43
C LEU A 23 11.65 1.15 -1.77
N LEU A 24 10.38 1.56 -1.80
CA LEU A 24 9.58 1.60 -3.02
C LEU A 24 10.19 2.54 -4.07
N ARG A 25 10.59 3.74 -3.66
CA ARG A 25 11.24 4.74 -4.54
C ARG A 25 12.57 4.28 -5.14
N GLN A 26 13.21 3.25 -4.58
CA GLN A 26 14.43 2.68 -5.14
C GLN A 26 14.15 1.69 -6.29
N GLN A 27 12.90 1.21 -6.42
CA GLN A 27 12.53 0.15 -7.35
C GLN A 27 11.59 0.64 -8.47
N VAL A 28 10.78 1.66 -8.19
CA VAL A 28 9.78 2.21 -9.13
C VAL A 28 9.71 3.73 -9.03
N THR A 29 9.12 4.37 -10.03
CA THR A 29 8.84 5.81 -10.00
C THR A 29 7.56 6.05 -9.20
N VAL A 30 7.65 6.70 -8.04
CA VAL A 30 6.48 7.14 -7.27
C VAL A 30 6.02 8.49 -7.81
N THR A 31 4.77 8.57 -8.28
CA THR A 31 4.22 9.79 -8.90
C THR A 31 3.31 10.58 -7.97
N ALA A 32 2.64 9.91 -7.02
CA ALA A 32 1.83 10.56 -6.00
C ALA A 32 1.77 9.73 -4.71
N VAL A 33 1.55 10.39 -3.59
CA VAL A 33 1.34 9.78 -2.27
C VAL A 33 0.20 10.54 -1.59
N SER A 34 -0.81 9.84 -1.09
CA SER A 34 -1.92 10.45 -0.35
C SER A 34 -1.49 10.88 1.05
N ASP A 35 -2.39 11.54 1.77
CA ASP A 35 -2.24 11.69 3.21
C ASP A 35 -2.37 10.33 3.92
N ILE A 36 -1.92 10.29 5.18
CA ILE A 36 -2.05 9.12 6.05
C ILE A 36 -3.41 9.20 6.75
N HIS A 37 -4.17 8.12 6.67
CA HIS A 37 -5.48 7.98 7.30
C HIS A 37 -5.48 6.88 8.35
N GLU A 38 -6.13 7.15 9.48
CA GLU A 38 -6.27 6.19 10.57
C GLU A 38 -7.60 5.44 10.46
N PHE A 39 -7.54 4.11 10.56
CA PHE A 39 -8.72 3.25 10.56
C PHE A 39 -8.64 2.24 11.69
N ALA A 40 -9.79 1.92 12.29
CA ALA A 40 -9.91 0.73 13.11
C ALA A 40 -9.73 -0.51 12.23
N ASP A 41 -9.31 -1.63 12.83
CA ASP A 41 -9.25 -2.92 12.14
C ASP A 41 -10.62 -3.26 11.53
N HIS A 42 -10.64 -3.43 10.21
CA HIS A 42 -11.85 -3.77 9.45
C HIS A 42 -12.46 -5.13 9.88
N ARG A 43 -11.71 -5.97 10.61
CA ARG A 43 -12.15 -7.24 11.18
C ARG A 43 -12.74 -7.13 12.58
N GLY A 44 -12.86 -5.90 13.12
CA GLY A 44 -13.41 -5.64 14.45
C GLY A 44 -12.40 -5.78 15.59
N GLY A 45 -11.10 -5.73 15.30
CA GLY A 45 -10.03 -5.71 16.29
C GLY A 45 -9.83 -4.35 16.96
N ALA A 46 -9.09 -4.33 18.07
CA ALA A 46 -8.74 -3.10 18.80
C ALA A 46 -7.53 -2.35 18.21
N LEU A 47 -6.88 -2.93 17.20
CA LEU A 47 -5.68 -2.36 16.58
C LEU A 47 -6.07 -1.24 15.60
N VAL A 48 -5.28 -0.17 15.60
CA VAL A 48 -5.42 0.97 14.68
C VAL A 48 -4.41 0.81 13.56
N TYR A 49 -4.89 0.94 12.34
CA TYR A 49 -4.09 0.92 11.13
C TYR A 49 -3.89 2.34 10.60
N TRP A 50 -2.68 2.64 10.14
CA TRP A 50 -2.41 3.76 9.25
C TRP A 50 -2.40 3.24 7.83
N ASN A 51 -3.23 3.84 6.98
CA ASN A 51 -3.33 3.51 5.57
C ASN A 51 -3.06 4.74 4.70
N LEU A 52 -2.43 4.52 3.55
CA LEU A 52 -2.21 5.53 2.52
C LEU A 52 -2.20 4.88 1.14
N ALA A 53 -2.49 5.67 0.12
CA ALA A 53 -2.39 5.27 -1.26
C ALA A 53 -1.13 5.84 -1.93
N VAL A 54 -0.59 5.10 -2.88
CA VAL A 54 0.57 5.51 -3.68
C VAL A 54 0.31 5.24 -5.15
N ALA A 55 0.49 6.26 -5.98
CA ALA A 55 0.52 6.10 -7.44
C ALA A 55 1.96 5.88 -7.89
N ILE A 56 2.16 4.90 -8.77
CA ILE A 56 3.47 4.56 -9.31
C ILE A 56 3.45 4.36 -10.82
N GLU A 57 4.62 4.56 -11.42
CA GLU A 57 4.94 4.13 -12.78
C GLU A 57 6.02 3.05 -12.75
N THR A 58 5.81 1.99 -13.53
CA THR A 58 6.75 0.87 -13.64
C THR A 58 6.65 0.17 -14.99
N ASP A 59 7.76 -0.44 -15.42
CA ASP A 59 7.83 -1.32 -16.60
C ASP A 59 7.55 -2.80 -16.24
N LEU A 60 7.34 -3.11 -14.96
CA LEU A 60 7.07 -4.46 -14.48
C LEU A 60 5.61 -4.85 -14.73
N THR A 61 5.37 -6.12 -15.07
CA THR A 61 4.00 -6.67 -15.05
C THR A 61 3.44 -6.65 -13.63
N GLN A 62 2.11 -6.74 -13.50
CA GLN A 62 1.46 -6.78 -12.19
C GLN A 62 2.02 -7.89 -11.29
N GLU A 63 2.27 -9.08 -11.85
CA GLU A 63 2.84 -10.21 -11.11
C GLU A 63 4.29 -9.96 -10.69
N ALA A 64 5.11 -9.37 -11.57
CA ALA A 64 6.50 -9.03 -11.27
C ALA A 64 6.58 -7.93 -10.21
N LEU A 65 5.78 -6.87 -10.33
CA LEU A 65 5.65 -5.82 -9.31
C LEU A 65 5.30 -6.42 -7.94
N LYS A 66 4.29 -7.29 -7.89
CA LYS A 66 3.87 -7.95 -6.66
C LYS A 66 4.97 -8.83 -6.06
N ARG A 67 5.59 -9.70 -6.88
CA ARG A 67 6.54 -10.71 -6.43
C ARG A 67 7.91 -10.14 -6.08
N ASP A 68 8.43 -9.28 -6.96
CA ASP A 68 9.84 -8.87 -6.95
C ASP A 68 10.04 -7.56 -6.19
N VAL A 69 9.00 -6.71 -6.11
CA VAL A 69 9.06 -5.43 -5.38
C VAL A 69 8.27 -5.51 -4.08
N LEU A 70 6.94 -5.59 -4.14
CA LEU A 70 6.09 -5.40 -2.95
C LEU A 70 6.36 -6.45 -1.87
N ARG A 71 6.34 -7.74 -2.25
CA ARG A 71 6.67 -8.83 -1.32
C ARG A 71 8.11 -8.78 -0.80
N GLN A 72 9.05 -8.23 -1.57
CA GLN A 72 10.43 -8.06 -1.10
C GLN A 72 10.53 -6.94 -0.06
N ILE A 73 9.79 -5.84 -0.24
CA ILE A 73 9.69 -4.76 0.74
C ILE A 73 9.06 -5.28 2.05
N GLU A 74 7.93 -5.97 1.96
CA GLU A 74 7.27 -6.60 3.13
C GLU A 74 8.24 -7.52 3.89
N ARG A 75 8.96 -8.41 3.18
CA ARG A 75 9.95 -9.30 3.79
C ARG A 75 11.09 -8.53 4.44
N THR A 76 11.61 -7.50 3.76
CA THR A 76 12.73 -6.69 4.25
C THR A 76 12.37 -5.94 5.51
N LEU A 77 11.13 -5.47 5.61
CA LEU A 77 10.61 -4.77 6.79
C LEU A 77 10.09 -5.73 7.87
N GLY A 78 10.11 -7.06 7.64
CA GLY A 78 9.79 -8.05 8.67
C GLY A 78 8.30 -8.32 8.82
N ARG A 79 7.53 -8.26 7.73
CA ARG A 79 6.12 -8.66 7.73
C ARG A 79 5.98 -10.16 8.03
N ASP A 80 5.46 -10.48 9.21
CA ASP A 80 5.08 -11.83 9.61
C ASP A 80 3.57 -12.04 9.39
N ARG A 81 3.20 -12.90 8.43
CA ARG A 81 1.79 -13.19 8.08
C ARG A 81 1.07 -14.09 9.10
N SER A 82 1.78 -14.66 10.06
CA SER A 82 1.20 -15.44 11.17
C SER A 82 0.81 -14.58 12.38
N SER A 83 1.22 -13.31 12.38
CA SER A 83 0.93 -12.34 13.44
C SER A 83 -0.25 -11.43 13.10
N GLU A 84 -1.00 -11.03 14.13
CA GLU A 84 -1.97 -9.93 14.07
C GLU A 84 -1.29 -8.56 13.90
N LEU A 85 0.00 -8.47 14.25
CA LEU A 85 0.81 -7.29 13.99
C LEU A 85 1.23 -7.26 12.51
N VAL A 86 0.88 -6.16 11.88
CA VAL A 86 1.16 -5.83 10.48
C VAL A 86 2.24 -4.76 10.47
N THR A 87 3.49 -5.19 10.28
CA THR A 87 4.63 -4.27 10.12
C THR A 87 4.42 -3.35 8.94
N ILE A 88 4.13 -3.93 7.78
CA ILE A 88 3.69 -3.24 6.58
C ILE A 88 3.00 -4.24 5.66
N ASP A 89 1.99 -3.78 4.94
CA ASP A 89 1.30 -4.51 3.87
C ASP A 89 1.30 -3.61 2.63
N LEU A 90 1.64 -4.16 1.46
CA LEU A 90 1.64 -3.43 0.20
C LEU A 90 0.85 -4.20 -0.84
N ASP A 91 -0.31 -3.66 -1.23
CA ASP A 91 -1.21 -4.31 -2.19
C ASP A 91 -1.44 -3.46 -3.43
N ILE A 92 -1.55 -4.14 -4.57
CA ILE A 92 -1.97 -3.52 -5.84
C ILE A 92 -3.49 -3.46 -5.85
N VAL A 93 -4.05 -2.26 -5.78
CA VAL A 93 -5.52 -2.06 -5.80
C VAL A 93 -6.04 -1.67 -7.17
N MET A 94 -5.17 -1.13 -8.03
CA MET A 94 -5.44 -0.93 -9.44
C MET A 94 -4.15 -1.04 -10.27
N PHE A 95 -4.24 -1.69 -11.43
CA PHE A 95 -3.13 -1.80 -12.37
C PHE A 95 -3.64 -1.61 -13.79
N ASP A 96 -3.07 -0.65 -14.52
CA ASP A 96 -3.41 -0.35 -15.92
C ASP A 96 -4.93 -0.24 -16.15
N GLY A 97 -5.60 0.52 -15.28
CA GLY A 97 -7.05 0.77 -15.33
C GLY A 97 -7.94 -0.38 -14.82
N LYS A 98 -7.37 -1.50 -14.37
CA LYS A 98 -8.13 -2.62 -13.80
C LYS A 98 -8.00 -2.63 -12.28
N SER A 99 -9.11 -2.47 -11.58
CA SER A 99 -9.17 -2.53 -10.11
C SER A 99 -9.35 -3.93 -9.57
N THR A 100 -8.96 -4.12 -8.31
CA THR A 100 -9.35 -5.27 -7.49
C THR A 100 -10.64 -4.95 -6.72
N PRO A 101 -11.36 -5.96 -6.19
CA PRO A 101 -12.53 -5.71 -5.33
C PRO A 101 -12.21 -4.91 -4.07
N ASP A 102 -10.96 -4.95 -3.59
CA ASP A 102 -10.53 -4.27 -2.37
C ASP A 102 -10.52 -2.74 -2.51
N ILE A 103 -10.63 -2.21 -3.74
CA ILE A 103 -10.70 -0.78 -4.03
C ILE A 103 -11.89 -0.08 -3.33
N GLU A 104 -12.94 -0.83 -3.02
CA GLU A 104 -14.17 -0.34 -2.38
C GLU A 104 -14.08 -0.28 -0.85
N LEU A 105 -13.00 -0.81 -0.25
CA LEU A 105 -12.81 -0.78 1.20
C LEU A 105 -12.42 0.63 1.63
N ASP A 106 -13.05 1.18 2.68
CA ASP A 106 -12.83 2.58 3.12
C ASP A 106 -11.35 2.93 3.31
N HIS A 107 -10.57 2.02 3.91
CA HIS A 107 -9.14 2.21 4.15
C HIS A 107 -8.26 2.22 2.90
N VAL A 108 -8.84 1.87 1.75
CA VAL A 108 -8.25 1.97 0.41
C VAL A 108 -8.88 3.14 -0.36
N ALA A 109 -10.21 3.19 -0.43
CA ALA A 109 -10.97 4.13 -1.23
C ALA A 109 -10.72 5.59 -0.82
N ILE A 110 -10.69 5.88 0.49
CA ILE A 110 -10.53 7.24 1.00
C ILE A 110 -9.14 7.80 0.65
N PRO A 111 -8.01 7.13 0.99
CA PRO A 111 -6.70 7.61 0.56
C PRO A 111 -6.54 7.65 -0.96
N LEU A 112 -7.09 6.67 -1.68
CA LEU A 112 -6.95 6.58 -3.14
C LEU A 112 -7.63 7.74 -3.86
N ALA A 113 -8.80 8.19 -3.38
CA ALA A 113 -9.54 9.31 -3.96
C ALA A 113 -8.77 10.63 -3.98
N GLU A 114 -7.77 10.81 -3.11
CA GLU A 114 -6.94 12.02 -3.06
C GLU A 114 -5.93 12.12 -4.21
N ILE A 115 -5.48 10.96 -4.72
CA ILE A 115 -4.41 10.88 -5.71
C ILE A 115 -4.88 10.38 -7.08
N MET A 116 -6.11 9.88 -7.16
CA MET A 116 -6.70 9.50 -8.43
C MET A 116 -7.03 10.75 -9.26
N PRO A 117 -6.72 10.76 -10.57
CA PRO A 117 -7.13 11.83 -11.45
C PRO A 117 -8.66 12.00 -11.42
N SER A 118 -9.13 13.22 -11.17
CA SER A 118 -10.52 13.57 -11.39
C SER A 118 -10.83 13.39 -12.88
N SER A 119 -11.78 12.51 -13.19
CA SER A 119 -12.27 12.30 -14.56
C SER A 119 -13.16 13.45 -15.02
#